data_AF-A0A0K1PK33-F1
#
_entry.id   AF-A0A0K1PK33-F1
#
_cell.length_a   1.000
_cell.length_b   1.000
_cell.length_c   1.000
_cell.angle_alpha   90.00
_cell.angle_beta   90.00
_cell.angle_gamma   90.00
#
_symmetry.space_group_name_H-M   'P 1'
#
loop_
_entity.id
_entity.type
_entity.pdbx_description
1 polymer ?
#
loop_
_entity_poly.entity_id
_entity_poly.type
_entity_poly.pdbx_seq_one_letter_code
_entity_poly.pdbx_strand_id
1 'polypeptide(L)'
;MLAWRGAFLRAPIRHNSPMRSLVDHLSNYADYHRDRRNIATHFVGIPMIVFGIEAFLARPALPLGGTSVSVAMVATLLAMVFYFVLDRRFGVAMTAFFGASFWLGSVIAAQSTTLWLVGATSLFLGGWVIQFVGHYFEGKKPAFVDDLIGLLVGPLFIVAEAGFALGMRRELREEIERRSGPTRGRSLALSTDGNR
;
A
#
# COMPACT_ATOMS: atom_id res chain seq x y z
N MET A 1 -30.69 27.68 40.03
CA MET A 1 -31.16 27.59 38.64
C MET A 1 -29.93 27.50 37.75
N LEU A 2 -29.50 26.30 37.33
CA LEU A 2 -29.69 25.71 35.97
C LEU A 2 -29.11 26.61 34.86
N ALA A 3 -28.28 26.20 33.89
CA ALA A 3 -27.82 24.90 33.37
C ALA A 3 -26.52 25.15 32.55
N TRP A 4 -25.47 24.32 32.58
CA TRP A 4 -25.23 23.08 31.82
C TRP A 4 -25.58 23.10 30.31
N ARG A 5 -24.57 23.34 29.46
CA ARG A 5 -24.42 22.86 28.06
C ARG A 5 -22.91 22.73 27.83
N GLY A 6 -22.30 21.56 27.91
CA GLY A 6 -22.38 20.53 26.88
C GLY A 6 -21.01 20.41 26.19
N ALA A 7 -19.96 20.13 26.96
CA ALA A 7 -18.66 19.77 26.41
C ALA A 7 -18.80 18.37 25.79
N PHE A 8 -18.78 18.29 24.46
CA PHE A 8 -18.59 17.03 23.75
C PHE A 8 -17.18 16.53 24.03
N LEU A 9 -17.00 15.90 25.19
CA LEU A 9 -15.89 14.99 25.43
C LEU A 9 -16.09 13.80 24.50
N ARG A 10 -15.55 13.89 23.28
CA ARG A 10 -15.24 12.68 22.52
C ARG A 10 -14.19 11.94 23.33
N ALA A 11 -14.61 10.86 23.99
CA ALA A 11 -13.69 9.92 24.59
C ALA A 11 -12.67 9.49 23.52
N PRO A 12 -11.37 9.39 23.85
CA PRO A 12 -10.42 8.79 22.93
C PRO A 12 -10.88 7.35 22.67
N ILE A 13 -11.11 7.00 21.40
CA ILE A 13 -11.31 5.62 21.00
C ILE A 13 -9.98 4.91 21.28
N ARG A 14 -9.87 4.29 22.46
CA ARG A 14 -8.77 3.38 22.76
C ARG A 14 -9.10 2.05 22.09
N HIS A 15 -8.59 1.85 20.88
CA HIS A 15 -8.48 0.51 20.32
C HIS A 15 -7.34 -0.20 21.05
N ASN A 16 -7.66 -0.89 22.14
CA ASN A 16 -6.82 -1.98 22.64
C ASN A 16 -6.96 -3.16 21.66
N SER A 17 -6.22 -3.10 20.57
CA SER A 17 -6.02 -4.24 19.68
C SER A 17 -4.53 -4.57 19.72
N PRO A 18 -4.13 -5.84 19.94
CA PRO A 18 -2.72 -6.24 19.97
C PRO A 18 -2.01 -6.03 18.62
N MET A 19 -2.76 -5.78 17.55
CA MET A 19 -2.24 -5.37 16.24
C MET A 19 -2.51 -3.89 15.97
N ARG A 20 -1.54 -3.22 15.34
CA ARG A 20 -1.69 -1.85 14.82
C ARG A 20 -2.93 -1.78 13.91
N SER A 21 -3.77 -0.77 14.09
CA SER A 21 -4.98 -0.60 13.28
C SER A 21 -4.63 -0.22 11.84
N LEU A 22 -5.60 -0.34 10.93
CA LEU A 22 -5.49 0.17 9.55
C LEU A 22 -5.02 1.63 9.53
N VAL A 23 -5.61 2.45 10.41
CA VAL A 23 -5.26 3.88 10.53
C VAL A 23 -3.81 4.04 10.97
N ASP A 24 -3.35 3.24 11.93
CA ASP A 24 -1.97 3.33 12.42
C ASP A 24 -0.97 2.94 11.34
N HIS A 25 -1.22 1.85 10.60
CA HIS A 25 -0.36 1.45 9.49
C HIS A 25 -0.29 2.51 8.40
N LEU A 26 -1.45 3.00 7.94
CA LEU A 26 -1.49 3.99 6.87
C LEU A 26 -0.95 5.35 7.30
N SER A 27 -1.17 5.78 8.53
CA SER A 27 -0.64 7.07 9.04
C SER A 27 0.88 7.00 9.20
N ASN A 28 1.40 5.94 9.82
CA ASN A 28 2.86 5.75 9.96
C ASN A 28 3.55 5.69 8.59
N TYR A 29 2.94 5.05 7.60
CA TYR A 29 3.50 5.04 6.24
C TYR A 29 3.38 6.41 5.57
N ALA A 30 2.26 7.11 5.76
CA ALA A 30 2.05 8.46 5.23
C ALA A 30 3.09 9.46 5.75
N ASP A 31 3.60 9.30 6.96
CA ASP A 31 4.67 10.14 7.50
C ASP A 31 5.95 10.12 6.64
N TYR A 32 6.17 9.07 5.85
CA TYR A 32 7.29 8.98 4.91
C TYR A 32 6.92 9.37 3.48
N HIS A 33 5.63 9.54 3.16
CA HIS A 33 5.12 9.68 1.80
C HIS A 33 4.00 10.73 1.73
N ARG A 34 4.36 12.02 1.83
CA ARG A 34 3.41 13.13 1.66
C ARG A 34 3.63 13.96 0.40
N ASP A 35 4.80 13.88 -0.25
CA ASP A 35 5.02 14.58 -1.52
C ASP A 35 4.27 13.88 -2.67
N ARG A 36 3.44 14.62 -3.42
CA ARG A 36 2.66 14.04 -4.52
C ARG A 36 3.51 13.43 -5.62
N ARG A 37 4.72 13.94 -5.87
CA ARG A 37 5.67 13.36 -6.84
C ARG A 37 6.16 12.01 -6.34
N ASN A 38 6.47 11.90 -5.05
CA ASN A 38 6.84 10.64 -4.42
C ASN A 38 5.69 9.63 -4.48
N ILE A 39 4.48 10.04 -4.12
CA ILE A 39 3.29 9.18 -4.21
C ILE A 39 3.06 8.72 -5.66
N ALA A 40 3.23 9.61 -6.65
CA ALA A 40 3.06 9.27 -8.05
C ALA A 40 4.08 8.23 -8.55
N THR A 41 5.36 8.34 -8.15
CA THR A 41 6.33 7.29 -8.48
C THR A 41 5.99 5.97 -7.78
N HIS A 42 5.47 6.01 -6.56
CA HIS A 42 5.03 4.82 -5.82
C HIS A 42 3.86 4.09 -6.49
N PHE A 43 2.92 4.84 -7.10
CA PHE A 43 1.83 4.27 -7.90
C PHE A 43 2.32 3.42 -9.08
N VAL A 44 3.54 3.62 -9.55
CA VAL A 44 4.17 2.84 -10.64
C VAL A 44 5.15 1.82 -10.07
N GLY A 45 6.05 2.26 -9.20
CA GLY A 45 7.14 1.45 -8.68
C GLY A 45 6.68 0.31 -7.77
N ILE A 46 5.64 0.51 -6.93
CA ILE A 46 5.14 -0.57 -6.07
C ILE A 46 4.53 -1.70 -6.90
N PRO A 47 3.60 -1.47 -7.84
CA PRO A 47 3.07 -2.55 -8.68
C PRO A 47 4.15 -3.29 -9.44
N MET A 48 5.14 -2.59 -9.99
CA MET A 48 6.28 -3.23 -10.66
C MET A 48 7.07 -4.16 -9.71
N ILE A 49 7.36 -3.70 -8.49
CA ILE A 49 8.05 -4.54 -7.50
C ILE A 49 7.20 -5.74 -7.10
N VAL A 50 5.91 -5.56 -6.83
CA VAL A 50 5.01 -6.66 -6.45
C VAL A 50 4.94 -7.70 -7.57
N PHE A 51 4.76 -7.27 -8.83
CA PHE A 51 4.75 -8.18 -9.99
C PHE A 51 6.09 -8.91 -10.16
N GLY A 52 7.22 -8.21 -9.97
CA GLY A 52 8.55 -8.81 -10.03
C GLY A 52 8.74 -9.88 -8.95
N ILE A 53 8.32 -9.60 -7.71
CA ILE A 53 8.37 -10.55 -6.59
C ILE A 53 7.49 -11.77 -6.89
N GLU A 54 6.24 -11.58 -7.29
CA GLU A 54 5.33 -12.68 -7.66
C GLU A 54 5.92 -13.53 -8.79
N ALA A 55 6.52 -12.91 -9.81
CA ALA A 55 7.20 -13.64 -10.89
C ALA A 55 8.37 -14.49 -10.38
N PHE A 56 9.20 -13.97 -9.46
CA PHE A 56 10.28 -14.76 -8.86
C PHE A 56 9.74 -15.93 -8.03
N LEU A 57 8.74 -15.66 -7.18
CA LEU A 57 8.18 -16.65 -6.25
C LEU A 57 7.27 -17.68 -6.92
N ALA A 58 6.82 -17.44 -8.15
CA ALA A 58 5.95 -18.37 -8.88
C ALA A 58 6.70 -19.60 -9.43
N ARG A 59 8.03 -19.53 -9.57
CA ARG A 59 8.85 -20.68 -10.01
C ARG A 59 9.14 -21.74 -8.95
N PRO A 60 9.60 -21.41 -7.72
CA PRO A 60 9.79 -22.41 -6.69
C PRO A 60 8.42 -22.97 -6.28
N ALA A 61 8.18 -24.23 -6.59
CA ALA A 61 6.90 -24.87 -6.37
C ALA A 61 7.03 -26.34 -5.99
N LEU A 62 6.09 -26.83 -5.18
CA LEU A 62 6.01 -28.21 -4.73
C LEU A 62 4.76 -28.89 -5.30
N PRO A 63 4.84 -30.15 -5.74
CA PRO A 63 3.65 -30.91 -6.11
C PRO A 63 2.82 -31.23 -4.86
N LEU A 64 1.52 -30.93 -4.88
CA LEU A 64 0.58 -31.24 -3.81
C LEU A 64 -0.78 -31.58 -4.40
N GLY A 65 -1.29 -32.79 -4.15
CA GLY A 65 -2.65 -33.18 -4.55
C GLY A 65 -2.93 -33.07 -6.06
N GLY A 66 -1.92 -33.30 -6.91
CA GLY A 66 -2.06 -33.19 -8.37
C GLY A 66 -1.96 -31.77 -8.93
N THR A 67 -1.77 -30.76 -8.08
CA THR A 67 -1.46 -29.39 -8.50
C THR A 67 -0.05 -28.96 -8.04
N SER A 68 0.45 -27.86 -8.61
CA SER A 68 1.70 -27.25 -8.18
C SER A 68 1.41 -26.08 -7.24
N VAL A 69 1.98 -26.13 -6.04
CA VAL A 69 1.87 -25.07 -5.03
C VAL A 69 3.16 -24.26 -5.05
N SER A 70 3.12 -23.09 -5.67
CA SER A 70 4.26 -22.17 -5.70
C SER A 70 4.37 -21.35 -4.41
N VAL A 71 5.58 -20.87 -4.11
CA VAL A 71 5.81 -19.95 -2.99
C VAL A 71 4.98 -18.67 -3.17
N ALA A 72 4.82 -18.20 -4.41
CA ALA A 72 3.95 -17.06 -4.75
C ALA A 72 2.50 -17.30 -4.33
N MET A 73 1.95 -18.49 -4.58
CA MET A 73 0.58 -18.82 -4.18
C MET A 73 0.40 -18.73 -2.67
N VAL A 74 1.34 -19.30 -1.89
CA VAL A 74 1.30 -19.24 -0.42
C VAL A 74 1.44 -17.79 0.06
N ALA A 75 2.39 -17.03 -0.48
CA ALA A 75 2.61 -15.63 -0.12
C ALA A 75 1.37 -14.77 -0.42
N THR A 76 0.76 -14.94 -1.59
CA THR A 76 -0.47 -14.27 -1.99
C THR A 76 -1.63 -14.61 -1.03
N LEU A 77 -1.82 -15.88 -0.67
CA LEU A 77 -2.86 -16.28 0.28
C LEU A 77 -2.65 -15.66 1.67
N LEU A 78 -1.40 -15.65 2.17
CA LEU A 78 -1.07 -15.01 3.44
C LEU A 78 -1.32 -13.50 3.39
N ALA A 79 -0.95 -12.83 2.30
CA ALA A 79 -1.22 -11.41 2.10
C ALA A 79 -2.73 -11.13 2.07
N MET A 80 -3.52 -11.95 1.38
CA MET A 80 -4.99 -11.85 1.38
C MET A 80 -5.56 -11.93 2.80
N VAL A 81 -5.14 -12.94 3.59
CA VAL A 81 -5.56 -13.08 4.99
C VAL A 81 -5.19 -11.84 5.81
N PHE A 82 -3.94 -11.37 5.68
CA PHE A 82 -3.47 -10.17 6.37
C PHE A 82 -4.36 -8.96 6.07
N TYR A 83 -4.65 -8.67 4.80
CA TYR A 83 -5.45 -7.50 4.44
C TYR A 83 -6.93 -7.64 4.83
N PHE A 84 -7.49 -8.85 4.80
CA PHE A 84 -8.87 -9.08 5.28
C PHE A 84 -9.00 -8.90 6.79
N VAL A 85 -8.01 -9.37 7.55
CA VAL A 85 -7.94 -9.16 9.00
C VAL A 85 -7.80 -7.68 9.32
N LEU A 86 -7.06 -6.92 8.50
CA LEU A 86 -6.84 -5.49 8.70
C LEU A 86 -8.09 -4.64 8.40
N ASP A 87 -8.75 -4.89 7.26
CA ASP A 87 -9.99 -4.21 6.87
C ASP A 87 -10.68 -4.95 5.72
N ARG A 88 -11.96 -5.33 5.87
CA ARG A 88 -12.65 -6.16 4.86
C ARG A 88 -12.74 -5.51 3.47
N ARG A 89 -12.91 -4.19 3.37
CA ARG A 89 -13.05 -3.51 2.07
C ARG A 89 -11.70 -3.46 1.35
N PHE A 90 -10.63 -3.11 2.06
CA PHE A 90 -9.28 -3.20 1.52
C PHE A 90 -8.85 -4.64 1.27
N GLY A 91 -9.27 -5.61 2.09
CA GLY A 91 -9.06 -7.04 1.85
C GLY A 91 -9.55 -7.48 0.48
N VAL A 92 -10.75 -7.06 0.06
CA VAL A 92 -11.28 -7.34 -1.29
C VAL A 92 -10.43 -6.68 -2.37
N ALA A 93 -10.10 -5.38 -2.24
CA ALA A 93 -9.31 -4.66 -3.23
C ALA A 93 -7.89 -5.24 -3.37
N MET A 94 -7.24 -5.55 -2.24
CA MET A 94 -5.91 -6.15 -2.19
C MET A 94 -5.90 -7.59 -2.70
N THR A 95 -6.99 -8.35 -2.50
CA THR A 95 -7.16 -9.69 -3.08
C THR A 95 -7.18 -9.62 -4.61
N ALA A 96 -7.90 -8.65 -5.19
CA ALA A 96 -7.89 -8.44 -6.63
C ALA A 96 -6.50 -8.03 -7.14
N PHE A 97 -5.82 -7.11 -6.45
CA PHE A 97 -4.48 -6.65 -6.80
C PHE A 97 -3.43 -7.78 -6.75
N PHE A 98 -3.35 -8.51 -5.63
CA PHE A 98 -2.40 -9.63 -5.49
C PHE A 98 -2.79 -10.83 -6.36
N GLY A 99 -4.07 -11.11 -6.57
CA GLY A 99 -4.52 -12.14 -7.51
C GLY A 99 -4.10 -11.85 -8.95
N ALA A 100 -4.25 -10.60 -9.40
CA ALA A 100 -3.74 -10.16 -10.70
C ALA A 100 -2.20 -10.22 -10.77
N SER A 101 -1.53 -9.83 -9.69
CA SER A 101 -0.06 -9.90 -9.56
C SER A 101 0.45 -11.34 -9.68
N PHE A 102 -0.16 -12.26 -8.95
CA PHE A 102 0.13 -13.69 -8.98
C PHE A 102 -0.08 -14.28 -10.38
N TRP A 103 -1.20 -13.93 -11.03
CA TRP A 103 -1.50 -14.38 -12.39
C TRP A 103 -0.44 -13.90 -13.39
N LEU A 104 -0.14 -12.59 -13.41
CA LEU A 104 0.90 -12.02 -14.28
C LEU A 104 2.28 -12.60 -13.97
N GLY A 105 2.62 -12.73 -12.69
CA GLY A 105 3.86 -13.34 -12.24
C GLY A 105 4.01 -14.78 -12.74
N SER A 106 2.93 -15.56 -12.69
CA SER A 106 2.88 -16.93 -13.21
C SER A 106 3.08 -16.99 -14.73
N VAL A 107 2.52 -16.03 -15.49
CA VAL A 107 2.74 -15.92 -16.94
C VAL A 107 4.21 -15.66 -17.27
N ILE A 108 4.88 -14.79 -16.51
CA ILE A 108 6.32 -14.51 -16.65
C ILE A 108 7.15 -15.73 -16.23
N ALA A 109 6.80 -16.39 -15.14
CA ALA A 109 7.49 -17.56 -14.61
C ALA A 109 7.48 -18.75 -15.57
N ALA A 110 6.40 -18.90 -16.36
CA ALA A 110 6.24 -19.93 -17.39
C ALA A 110 7.12 -19.72 -18.63
N GLN A 111 7.75 -18.55 -18.79
CA GLN A 111 8.67 -18.29 -19.90
C GLN A 111 10.01 -19.03 -19.70
N SER A 112 10.86 -19.00 -20.74
CA SER A 112 12.23 -19.50 -20.65
C SER A 112 12.97 -18.85 -19.47
N THR A 113 13.98 -19.54 -18.90
CA THR A 113 14.74 -19.01 -17.76
C THR A 113 15.31 -17.62 -18.00
N THR A 114 15.80 -17.35 -19.20
CA THR A 114 16.29 -16.03 -19.58
C THR A 114 15.19 -14.98 -19.55
N LEU A 115 14.04 -15.24 -20.17
CA LEU A 115 12.93 -14.27 -20.21
C LEU A 115 12.33 -14.03 -18.83
N TRP A 116 12.19 -15.08 -18.01
CA TRP A 116 11.75 -14.96 -16.63
C TRP A 116 12.71 -14.10 -15.81
N LEU A 117 14.03 -14.40 -15.84
CA LEU A 117 15.02 -13.64 -15.08
C LEU A 117 15.06 -12.18 -15.51
N VAL A 118 15.11 -11.91 -16.83
CA VAL A 118 15.14 -10.54 -17.35
C VAL A 118 13.85 -9.81 -16.99
N GLY A 119 12.68 -10.41 -17.21
CA GLY A 119 11.39 -9.81 -16.91
C GLY A 119 11.20 -9.50 -15.42
N ALA A 120 11.38 -10.50 -14.55
CA ALA A 120 11.22 -10.34 -13.11
C ALA A 120 12.23 -9.35 -12.53
N THR A 121 13.51 -9.42 -12.96
CA THR A 121 14.56 -8.49 -12.51
C THR A 121 14.28 -7.06 -12.99
N SER A 122 13.85 -6.88 -14.24
CA SER A 122 13.55 -5.55 -14.79
C SER A 122 12.38 -4.89 -14.06
N LEU A 123 11.33 -5.65 -13.76
CA LEU A 123 10.20 -5.19 -12.95
C LEU A 123 10.65 -4.81 -11.53
N PHE A 124 11.39 -5.70 -10.87
CA PHE A 124 11.82 -5.50 -9.50
C PHE A 124 12.79 -4.32 -9.35
N LEU A 125 13.90 -4.31 -10.10
CA LEU A 125 14.90 -3.25 -10.03
C LEU A 125 14.37 -1.93 -10.62
N GLY A 126 13.65 -1.98 -11.74
CA GLY A 126 13.03 -0.80 -12.34
C GLY A 126 12.04 -0.12 -11.39
N GLY A 127 11.20 -0.91 -10.71
CA GLY A 127 10.28 -0.38 -9.70
C GLY A 127 11.00 0.27 -8.53
N TRP A 128 12.13 -0.30 -8.08
CA TRP A 128 12.95 0.29 -7.03
C TRP A 128 13.58 1.61 -7.44
N VAL A 129 14.17 1.67 -8.64
CA VAL A 129 14.73 2.91 -9.20
C VAL A 129 13.67 4.02 -9.20
N ILE A 130 12.46 3.72 -9.68
CA ILE A 130 11.35 4.68 -9.70
C ILE A 130 10.96 5.13 -8.28
N GLN A 131 10.85 4.21 -7.32
CA GLN A 131 10.54 4.57 -5.91
C GLN A 131 11.64 5.45 -5.30
N PHE A 132 12.91 5.13 -5.52
CA PHE A 132 14.03 5.92 -4.99
C PHE A 132 14.06 7.35 -5.55
N VAL A 133 13.71 7.54 -6.83
CA VAL A 133 13.51 8.88 -7.40
C VAL A 133 12.41 9.64 -6.65
N GLY A 134 11.32 8.97 -6.28
CA GLY A 134 10.28 9.54 -5.42
C GLY A 134 10.80 9.98 -4.06
N HIS A 135 11.54 9.11 -3.39
CA HIS A 135 12.14 9.39 -2.08
C HIS A 135 13.16 10.53 -2.11
N TYR A 136 13.87 10.70 -3.23
CA TYR A 136 14.72 11.87 -3.44
C TYR A 136 13.90 13.18 -3.40
N PHE A 137 12.71 13.22 -4.01
CA PHE A 137 11.82 14.39 -3.93
C PHE A 137 11.23 14.59 -2.53
N GLU A 138 10.91 13.51 -1.83
CA GLU A 138 10.35 13.55 -0.48
C GLU A 138 11.36 14.06 0.56
N GLY A 139 12.65 13.75 0.35
CA GLY A 139 13.74 14.02 1.30
C GLY A 139 13.78 13.03 2.48
N LYS A 140 13.04 11.93 2.39
CA LYS A 140 12.96 10.88 3.43
C LYS A 140 13.38 9.55 2.84
N LYS A 141 14.06 8.73 3.64
CA LYS A 141 14.36 7.35 3.30
C LYS A 141 13.07 6.52 3.16
N PRO A 142 13.10 5.39 2.45
CA PRO A 142 11.96 4.48 2.42
C PRO A 142 11.57 3.96 3.80
N ALA A 143 10.27 3.83 4.06
CA ALA A 143 9.75 3.38 5.35
C ALA A 143 10.23 1.96 5.73
N PHE A 144 10.47 1.08 4.75
CA PHE A 144 10.92 -0.28 5.01
C PHE A 144 12.33 -0.37 5.62
N VAL A 145 13.12 0.72 5.52
CA VAL A 145 14.43 0.81 6.16
C VAL A 145 14.29 0.79 7.68
N ASP A 146 13.18 1.31 8.22
CA ASP A 146 12.88 1.29 9.66
C ASP A 146 12.02 0.09 10.08
N ASP A 147 11.08 -0.34 9.23
CA ASP A 147 10.16 -1.43 9.55
C ASP A 147 9.79 -2.21 8.28
N LEU A 148 10.20 -3.49 8.18
CA LEU A 148 9.90 -4.35 7.03
C LEU A 148 8.40 -4.45 6.72
N ILE A 149 7.52 -4.27 7.72
CA ILE A 149 6.07 -4.23 7.49
C ILE A 149 5.69 -3.11 6.50
N GLY A 150 6.50 -2.06 6.38
CA GLY A 150 6.37 -1.03 5.36
C GLY A 150 6.27 -1.57 3.93
N LEU A 151 6.86 -2.74 3.63
CA LEU A 151 6.73 -3.39 2.32
C LEU A 151 5.30 -3.93 2.08
N LEU A 152 4.60 -4.38 3.12
CA LEU A 152 3.19 -4.80 3.02
C LEU A 152 2.25 -3.60 3.05
N VAL A 153 2.62 -2.52 3.75
CA VAL A 153 1.79 -1.31 3.85
C VAL A 153 1.86 -0.47 2.58
N GLY A 154 2.98 -0.45 1.86
CA GLY A 154 3.12 0.31 0.59
C GLY A 154 2.03 -0.01 -0.45
N PRO A 155 1.83 -1.28 -0.85
CA PRO A 155 0.75 -1.67 -1.76
C PRO A 155 -0.64 -1.23 -1.27
N LEU A 156 -0.91 -1.38 0.02
CA LEU A 156 -2.17 -0.93 0.62
C LEU A 156 -2.32 0.60 0.56
N PHE A 157 -1.23 1.33 0.78
CA PHE A 157 -1.22 2.79 0.76
C PHE A 157 -1.60 3.34 -0.62
N ILE A 158 -1.03 2.81 -1.72
CA ILE A 158 -1.41 3.27 -3.07
C ILE A 158 -2.86 2.91 -3.43
N VAL A 159 -3.36 1.77 -2.96
CA VAL A 159 -4.78 1.40 -3.13
C VAL A 159 -5.69 2.33 -2.32
N ALA A 160 -5.27 2.72 -1.11
CA ALA A 160 -5.99 3.71 -0.29
C ALA A 160 -6.01 5.08 -0.97
N GLU A 161 -4.86 5.59 -1.44
CA GLU A 161 -4.77 6.85 -2.19
C GLU A 161 -5.62 6.84 -3.47
N ALA A 162 -5.67 5.72 -4.20
CA ALA A 162 -6.58 5.57 -5.35
C ALA A 162 -8.05 5.66 -4.92
N GLY A 163 -8.43 4.95 -3.86
CA GLY A 163 -9.77 5.04 -3.29
C GLY A 163 -10.13 6.46 -2.85
N PHE A 164 -9.17 7.18 -2.24
CA PHE A 164 -9.34 8.57 -1.83
C PHE A 164 -9.52 9.51 -3.02
N ALA A 165 -8.80 9.28 -4.12
CA ALA A 165 -8.96 10.03 -5.37
C ALA A 165 -10.34 9.80 -6.00
N LEU A 166 -10.90 8.60 -5.85
CA LEU A 166 -12.27 8.25 -6.25
C LEU A 166 -13.34 8.72 -5.25
N GLY A 167 -12.97 9.43 -4.20
CA GLY A 167 -13.89 9.96 -3.19
C GLY A 167 -14.39 8.93 -2.17
N MET A 168 -13.82 7.73 -2.16
CA MET A 168 -14.12 6.67 -1.19
C MET A 168 -13.35 6.90 0.13
N ARG A 169 -13.80 6.25 1.22
CA ARG A 169 -13.08 6.19 2.51
C ARG A 169 -12.68 7.56 3.08
N ARG A 170 -13.53 8.58 2.94
CA ARG A 170 -13.25 9.97 3.37
C ARG A 170 -12.84 10.09 4.84
N GLU A 171 -13.57 9.45 5.75
CA GLU A 171 -13.27 9.46 7.19
C GLU A 171 -11.85 8.93 7.49
N LEU A 172 -11.41 7.89 6.78
CA LEU A 172 -10.07 7.34 6.93
C LEU A 172 -9.01 8.33 6.42
N ARG A 173 -9.27 8.97 5.28
CA ARG A 173 -8.38 9.99 4.72
C ARG A 173 -8.24 11.17 5.70
N GLU A 174 -9.35 11.68 6.20
CA GLU A 174 -9.39 12.80 7.14
C GLU A 174 -8.61 12.47 8.43
N GLU A 175 -8.75 11.25 8.95
CA GLU A 175 -8.00 10.80 10.11
C GLU A 175 -6.49 10.69 9.84
N ILE A 176 -6.10 10.16 8.67
CA ILE A 176 -4.68 10.12 8.25
C ILE A 176 -4.13 11.54 8.10
N GLU A 177 -4.87 12.46 7.48
CA GLU A 177 -4.48 13.87 7.33
C GLU A 177 -4.40 14.59 8.69
N ARG A 178 -5.28 14.27 9.64
CA ARG A 178 -5.23 14.79 11.01
C ARG A 178 -3.96 14.39 11.75
N ARG A 179 -3.44 13.18 11.50
CA ARG A 179 -2.21 12.66 12.15
C ARG A 179 -0.93 13.08 11.44
N SER A 180 -0.93 12.99 10.10
CA SER A 180 0.29 13.07 9.29
C SER A 180 0.31 14.28 8.32
N GLY A 181 -0.62 15.22 8.49
CA GLY A 181 -0.79 16.41 7.64
C GLY A 181 -1.36 16.11 6.24
N PRO A 182 -1.80 17.09 5.44
CA PRO A 182 -2.27 16.84 4.07
C PRO A 182 -1.12 16.46 3.13
N THR A 183 -1.44 15.89 1.96
CA THR A 183 -0.45 15.69 0.90
C THR A 183 0.09 17.02 0.37
N ARG A 184 1.42 17.12 0.28
CA ARG A 184 2.15 18.32 -0.16
C ARG A 184 1.94 18.51 -1.65
N GLY A 185 1.42 19.69 -2.04
CA GLY A 185 1.01 19.99 -3.41
C GLY A 185 -0.48 19.80 -3.70
N ARG A 186 -1.32 19.48 -2.70
CA ARG A 186 -2.80 19.57 -2.80
C ARG A 186 -3.34 20.88 -2.20
N SER A 187 -2.69 21.41 -1.16
CA SER A 187 -3.11 22.66 -0.49
C SER A 187 -3.08 23.91 -1.39
N LEU A 188 -2.26 23.94 -2.44
CA LEU A 188 -2.21 25.06 -3.39
C LEU A 188 -3.46 25.19 -4.27
N ALA A 189 -4.22 24.11 -4.48
CA ALA A 189 -5.43 24.15 -5.31
C ALA A 189 -6.68 24.58 -4.52
N LEU A 190 -6.70 24.37 -3.20
CA LEU A 190 -7.82 24.77 -2.34
C LEU A 190 -7.67 26.19 -1.78
N SER A 191 -6.46 26.76 -1.76
CA SER A 191 -6.26 28.18 -1.40
C SER A 191 -6.61 29.15 -2.53
N THR A 192 -6.75 28.67 -3.77
CA THR A 192 -7.11 29.49 -4.94
C THR A 192 -8.62 29.57 -5.21
N ASP A 193 -9.41 28.64 -4.65
CA ASP A 193 -10.88 28.61 -4.80
C ASP A 193 -11.64 29.26 -3.62
N GLY A 194 -10.94 29.62 -2.54
CA GLY A 194 -11.53 30.30 -1.37
C GLY A 194 -11.50 31.82 -1.42
N ASN A 195 -11.08 32.42 -2.53
CA ASN A 195 -10.96 33.88 -2.70
C ASN A 195 -11.62 34.40 -3.98
N ARG A 196 -12.78 33.84 -4.33
CA ARG A 196 -13.69 34.40 -5.35
C ARG A 196 -15.10 34.49 -4.80
#